data_AF-A0A4S1FW80-F1
#
_entry.id   AF-A0A4S1FW80-F1
#
_cell.length_a   1.000
_cell.length_b   1.000
_cell.length_c   1.000
_cell.angle_alpha   90.00
_cell.angle_beta   90.00
_cell.angle_gamma   90.00
#
_symmetry.space_group_name_H-M   'P 1'
#
loop_
_entity.id
_entity.type
_entity.pdbx_description
1 polymer ?
#
loop_
_entity_poly.entity_id
_entity_poly.type
_entity_poly.pdbx_seq_one_letter_code
_entity_poly.pdbx_strand_id
1 'polypeptide(L)' 'LIPIIEKAGGVITRLDGGRAEEGGPVLAAVTPSLHRLALNELVLNA' A
#
# COMPACT_ATOMS: atom_id res chain seq x y z
N LEU A 1 -11.07 -5.09 3.99
CA LEU A 1 -10.25 -5.61 2.86
C LEU A 1 -8.85 -6.06 3.27
N ILE A 2 -8.21 -5.40 4.25
CA ILE A 2 -6.82 -5.69 4.67
C ILE A 2 -6.53 -7.20 4.84
N PRO A 3 -7.29 -7.99 5.64
CA PRO A 3 -6.96 -9.40 5.82
C PRO A 3 -7.11 -10.25 4.56
N ILE A 4 -7.92 -9.84 3.59
CA ILE A 4 -8.10 -10.55 2.32
C ILE A 4 -6.87 -10.30 1.43
N ILE A 5 -6.41 -9.06 1.35
CA ILE A 5 -5.26 -8.66 0.54
C ILE A 5 -4.00 -9.35 1.05
N GLU A 6 -3.75 -9.30 2.36
CA GLU A 6 -2.57 -9.92 2.98
C GLU A 6 -2.58 -11.45 2.85
N LYS A 7 -3.75 -12.09 3.06
CA LYS A 7 -3.87 -13.55 2.88
C LYS A 7 -3.77 -13.99 1.43
N ALA A 8 -4.06 -13.10 0.47
CA ALA A 8 -3.79 -13.33 -0.95
C ALA A 8 -2.31 -13.07 -1.33
N GLY A 9 -1.45 -12.72 -0.37
CA GLY A 9 -0.03 -12.43 -0.59
C GLY A 9 0.27 -10.99 -1.03
N GLY A 10 -0.74 -10.13 -1.08
CA GLY A 10 -0.59 -8.71 -1.36
C GLY A 10 -0.07 -7.91 -0.17
N VAL A 11 0.26 -6.65 -0.42
CA VAL A 11 0.65 -5.67 0.60
C VAL A 11 -0.26 -4.45 0.49
N ILE A 12 -0.55 -3.83 1.63
CA ILE A 12 -1.36 -2.61 1.71
C ILE A 12 -0.81 -1.70 2.81
N THR A 13 -0.58 -0.43 2.47
CA THR A 13 -0.23 0.61 3.46
C THR A 13 -1.01 1.90 3.15
N ARG A 14 -0.99 2.84 4.09
CA ARG A 14 -1.28 4.24 3.76
C ARG A 14 -0.21 4.81 2.83
N LEU A 15 -0.52 5.91 2.14
CA LEU A 15 0.45 6.58 1.27
C LEU A 15 1.66 7.16 2.03
N ASP A 16 1.51 7.46 3.31
CA ASP A 16 2.59 7.87 4.22
C ASP A 16 3.42 6.69 4.78
N GLY A 17 3.13 5.47 4.33
CA GLY A 17 3.76 4.25 4.83
C GLY A 17 3.20 3.73 6.16
N GLY A 18 2.22 4.42 6.74
CA GLY A 18 1.52 3.99 7.94
C GLY A 18 0.63 2.76 7.73
N ARG A 19 0.14 2.22 8.84
CA ARG A 19 -0.74 1.04 8.84
C ARG A 19 -2.08 1.36 8.20
N ALA A 20 -2.60 0.47 7.36
CA ALA A 20 -3.83 0.70 6.59
C ALA A 20 -5.10 0.78 7.48
N GLU A 21 -5.08 0.12 8.64
CA GLU A 21 -6.16 0.13 9.63
C GLU A 21 -6.37 1.48 10.34
N GLU A 22 -5.38 2.38 10.28
CA GLU A 22 -5.49 3.73 10.83
C GLU A 22 -6.35 4.65 9.95
N GLY A 23 -6.77 4.18 8.77
CA GLY A 23 -7.62 4.91 7.84
C GLY A 23 -6.88 5.97 7.02
N GLY A 24 -7.55 6.51 6.00
CA GLY A 24 -6.98 7.47 5.05
C GLY A 24 -6.69 6.87 3.66
N PRO A 25 -5.96 7.59 2.78
CA PRO A 25 -5.59 7.09 1.46
C PRO A 25 -4.62 5.91 1.57
N VAL A 26 -4.94 4.83 0.88
CA VAL A 26 -4.16 3.58 0.90
C VAL A 26 -3.73 3.18 -0.51
N LEU A 27 -2.59 2.50 -0.59
CA LEU A 27 -2.14 1.79 -1.76
C LEU A 27 -2.12 0.29 -1.44
N ALA A 28 -2.73 -0.52 -2.31
CA ALA A 28 -2.63 -1.97 -2.24
C ALA A 28 -2.01 -2.50 -3.54
N ALA A 29 -1.11 -3.48 -3.43
CA ALA A 29 -0.49 -4.11 -4.58
C ALA A 29 -0.21 -5.59 -4.35
N VAL A 30 -0.10 -6.35 -5.44
CA VAL A 30 0.11 -7.81 -5.40
C VAL A 30 1.52 -8.22 -4.96
N THR A 31 2.54 -7.38 -5.16
CA THR A 31 3.91 -7.63 -4.71
C THR A 31 4.51 -6.46 -3.93
N PRO A 32 5.43 -6.71 -2.98
CA PRO A 32 6.11 -5.64 -2.25
C PRO A 32 6.95 -4.71 -3.16
N SER A 33 7.51 -5.22 -4.26
CA SER A 33 8.31 -4.41 -5.19
C SER A 33 7.46 -3.40 -5.96
N LEU A 34 6.30 -3.83 -6.48
CA LEU A 34 5.36 -2.93 -7.15
C LEU A 34 4.81 -1.89 -6.18
N HIS A 35 4.47 -2.30 -4.96
CA HIS A 35 4.01 -1.39 -3.93
C HIS A 35 5.02 -0.27 -3.64
N ARG A 36 6.30 -0.61 -3.45
CA ARG A 36 7.36 0.38 -3.21
C ARG A 36 7.56 1.33 -4.39
N LEU A 37 7.57 0.80 -5.61
CA LEU A 37 7.70 1.62 -6.81
C LEU A 37 6.55 2.63 -6.90
N ALA A 38 5.32 2.16 -6.78
CA ALA A 38 4.13 3.01 -6.86
C ALA A 38 4.05 4.03 -5.71
N LEU A 39 4.43 3.67 -4.47
CA LEU A 39 4.55 4.64 -3.37
C LEU A 39 5.55 5.74 -3.70
N ASN A 40 6.74 5.38 -4.19
CA ASN A 40 7.77 6.35 -4.54
C ASN A 40 7.27 7.31 -5.64
N GLU A 41 6.63 6.78 -6.69
CA GLU A 41 6.07 7.62 -7.77
C GLU A 41 4.95 8.54 -7.27
N LEU A 42 4.09 8.07 -6.37
CA LEU A 42 3.03 8.89 -5.79
C LEU A 42 3.60 10.01 -4.92
N VAL A 43 4.67 9.76 -4.17
CA VAL A 43 5.32 10.77 -3.33
C VAL A 43 6.09 11.80 -4.16
N LEU A 44 6.74 11.38 -5.24
CA LEU A 44 7.52 12.28 -6.11
C LEU A 44 6.63 13.24 -6.93
N ASN A 45 5.37 12.89 -7.15
CA ASN A 45 4.44 13.63 -8.02
C ASN A 45 3.24 14.25 -7.25
N ALA A 46 3.29 14.28 -5.91
CA ALA A 46 2.26 14.85 -5.05
C ALA A 46 2.58 16.28 -4.58
#